data_AF-G5CC23-F1
#
_entry.id   AF-G5CC23-F1
#
_cell.length_a   1.000
_cell.length_b   1.000
_cell.length_c   1.000
_cell.angle_alpha   90.00
_cell.angle_beta   90.00
_cell.angle_gamma   90.00
#
_symmetry.space_group_name_H-M   'P 1'
#
loop_
_entity.id
_entity.type
_entity.pdbx_description
1 polymer ?
#
loop_
_entity_poly.entity_id
_entity_poly.type
_entity_poly.pdbx_seq_one_letter_code
_entity_poly.pdbx_strand_id
1 'polypeptide(L)' 'MSRYTGPKWRISRRLGVSLSGTGKELSRRAYAPGD' A
#
# COMPACT_ATOMS: atom_id res chain seq x y z
N MET A 1 4.39 -9.40 20.19
CA MET A 1 4.04 -9.39 18.75
C MET A 1 4.35 -8.00 18.21
N SER A 2 5.30 -7.85 17.28
CA SER A 2 5.67 -6.52 16.75
C SER A 2 4.72 -6.10 15.63
N ARG A 3 4.16 -4.89 15.72
CA ARG A 3 3.26 -4.35 14.69
C ARG A 3 4.08 -3.59 13.65
N TYR A 4 3.71 -3.73 12.37
CA TYR A 4 4.27 -2.91 11.31
C TYR A 4 3.78 -1.46 11.45
N THR A 5 4.72 -0.52 11.60
CA THR A 5 4.46 0.93 11.70
C THR A 5 4.82 1.68 10.42
N GLY A 6 5.25 0.98 9.37
CA GLY A 6 5.59 1.60 8.11
C GLY A 6 4.37 2.07 7.30
N PRO A 7 4.60 2.75 6.16
CA PRO A 7 3.54 3.28 5.33
C PRO A 7 2.69 2.16 4.70
N LYS A 8 1.38 2.20 4.93
CA LYS A 8 0.41 1.24 4.39
C LYS A 8 0.34 1.24 2.86
N TRP A 9 0.51 2.41 2.23
CA TRP A 9 0.48 2.53 0.77
C TRP A 9 1.55 1.69 0.07
N ARG A 10 2.69 1.42 0.71
CA ARG A 10 3.75 0.54 0.15
C ARG A 10 3.23 -0.88 0.01
N ILE A 11 2.56 -1.37 1.05
CA ILE A 11 1.98 -2.71 1.07
C ILE A 11 0.78 -2.78 0.13
N SER A 12 -0.13 -1.80 0.18
CA SER A 12 -1.28 -1.74 -0.71
C SER A 12 -0.87 -1.76 -2.19
N ARG A 13 0.16 -0.99 -2.58
CA ARG A 13 0.68 -0.97 -3.96
C ARG A 13 1.43 -2.24 -4.34
N ARG A 14 2.13 -2.89 -3.41
CA ARG A 14 2.83 -4.15 -3.69
C ARG A 14 1.87 -5.32 -3.86
N LEU A 15 0.78 -5.33 -3.09
CA LEU A 15 -0.23 -6.39 -3.13
C LEU A 15 -1.33 -6.14 -4.16
N GLY A 16 -1.41 -4.95 -4.75
CA GLY A 16 -2.46 -4.60 -5.72
C GLY A 16 -3.87 -4.50 -5.10
N VAL A 17 -3.98 -4.39 -3.78
CA VAL A 17 -5.25 -4.32 -3.04
C VAL A 17 -5.25 -3.13 -2.08
N SER A 18 -6.40 -2.48 -1.87
CA SER A 18 -6.50 -1.38 -0.92
C SER A 18 -6.66 -1.91 0.51
N LEU A 19 -5.60 -1.78 1.32
CA LEU A 19 -5.65 -2.14 2.75
C LEU A 19 -6.43 -1.13 3.59
N SER A 20 -6.66 0.07 3.06
CA SER A 20 -7.44 1.13 3.73
C SER A 20 -8.89 1.22 3.25
N GLY A 21 -9.31 0.37 2.30
CA GLY A 21 -10.67 0.36 1.72
C GLY A 21 -11.02 1.54 0.79
N THR A 22 -10.20 2.58 0.73
CA THR A 22 -10.48 3.81 -0.03
C THR A 22 -9.91 3.84 -1.45
N GLY A 23 -9.04 2.89 -1.82
CA GLY A 23 -8.43 2.83 -3.15
C GLY A 23 -7.44 3.95 -3.49
N LYS A 24 -7.30 4.98 -2.65
CA LYS A 24 -6.39 6.15 -2.87
C LYS A 24 -4.93 5.76 -3.02
N GLU A 25 -4.53 4.65 -2.42
CA GLU A 25 -3.16 4.13 -2.44
C GLU A 25 -2.78 3.58 -3.82
N LEU A 26 -3.78 3.12 -4.58
CA LEU A 26 -3.63 2.57 -5.93
C LEU A 26 -3.91 3.62 -7.01
N SER A 27 -4.82 4.58 -6.74
CA SER A 27 -5.27 5.55 -7.75
C SER A 27 -4.16 6.46 -8.27
N ARG A 28 -3.19 6.82 -7.42
CA ARG A 28 -2.13 7.75 -7.78
C ARG A 28 -0.98 7.08 -8.53
N ARG A 29 -0.71 5.81 -8.23
CA ARG A 29 0.39 4.99 -8.79
C ARG A 29 0.01 3.51 -8.71
N ALA A 30 -0.56 2.96 -9.77
CA ALA A 30 -0.92 1.53 -9.87
C ALA A 30 0.29 0.62 -10.21
N TYR A 31 1.47 0.96 -9.70
CA TYR A 31 2.70 0.20 -9.91
C TYR A 31 3.42 -0.02 -8.57
N ALA A 32 4.19 -1.10 -8.51
CA ALA A 32 4.93 -1.50 -7.33
C ALA A 32 5.85 -0.35 -6.85
N PRO A 33 5.96 -0.13 -5.52
CA PRO A 33 6.94 0.82 -5.00
C PRO A 33 8.36 0.38 -5.39
N GLY A 34 9.22 1.33 -5.77
CA GLY A 34 10.65 1.08 -5.89
C GLY A 34 11.28 0.81 -4.52
N ASP A 35 12.51 0.29 -4.53
CA ASP A 35 13.32 0.04 -3.32
C ASP A 35 13.72 1.36 -2.63
#